data_AF-A0A952TR87-F1
#
_entry.id   AF-A0A952TR87-F1
#
_cell.length_a   1.000
_cell.length_b   1.000
_cell.length_c   1.000
_cell.angle_alpha   90.00
_cell.angle_beta   90.00
_cell.angle_gamma   90.00
#
_symmetry.space_group_name_H-M   'P 1'
#
loop_
_entity.id
_entity.type
_entity.pdbx_description
1 polymer ?
#
loop_
_entity_poly.entity_id
_entity_poly.type
_entity_poly.pdbx_seq_one_letter_code
_entity_poly.pdbx_strand_id
1 'polypeptide(L)'
;MRYLLFVAVLAFLLYALTSVAKEKAIPCDDKNTRAVKVAYGRITTINFPFKPKEVVPGRMIFDFKQIKNDLLVSALHTSGRTNVIVYLENRRCAFDLITVSGQGDDILIVKDPKDSQYEVKFP
;
A
#
# COMPACT_ATOMS: atom_id res chain seq x y z
N MET A 1 17.98 -41.64 5.59
CA MET A 1 16.99 -40.80 6.33
C MET A 1 17.55 -39.46 6.82
N ARG A 2 18.77 -39.38 7.39
CA ARG A 2 19.33 -38.12 7.92
C ARG A 2 19.51 -37.01 6.85
N TYR A 3 19.96 -37.35 5.65
CA TYR A 3 20.09 -36.40 4.54
C TYR A 3 18.75 -35.84 4.03
N LEU A 4 17.68 -36.65 4.00
CA LEU A 4 16.35 -36.19 3.59
C LEU A 4 15.78 -35.14 4.56
N LEU A 5 16.07 -35.29 5.86
CA LEU A 5 15.69 -34.33 6.90
C LEU A 5 16.42 -32.99 6.73
N PHE A 6 17.72 -33.02 6.41
CA PHE A 6 18.49 -31.81 6.12
C PHE A 6 17.99 -31.08 4.87
N VAL A 7 17.65 -31.80 3.80
CA VAL A 7 17.10 -31.21 2.58
C VAL A 7 15.72 -30.59 2.83
N ALA A 8 14.86 -31.26 3.63
CA ALA A 8 13.55 -30.73 3.98
C ALA A 8 13.63 -29.47 4.85
N VAL A 9 14.52 -29.44 5.84
CA VAL A 9 14.74 -28.26 6.69
C VAL A 9 15.33 -27.10 5.90
N LEU A 10 16.28 -27.36 5.00
CA LEU A 10 16.86 -26.34 4.13
C LEU A 10 15.82 -25.77 3.15
N ALA A 11 14.98 -26.62 2.56
CA ALA A 11 13.90 -26.19 1.68
C ALA A 11 12.85 -25.35 2.42
N PHE A 12 12.51 -25.70 3.66
CA PHE A 12 11.59 -24.92 4.50
C PHE A 12 12.17 -23.55 4.88
N LEU A 13 13.46 -23.49 5.23
CA LEU A 13 14.18 -22.24 5.49
C LEU A 13 14.22 -21.32 4.27
N LEU A 14 14.47 -21.87 3.08
CA LEU A 14 14.48 -21.11 1.82
C LEU A 14 13.09 -20.54 1.49
N TYR A 15 12.01 -21.31 1.71
CA TYR A 15 10.63 -20.83 1.54
C TYR A 15 10.25 -19.72 2.52
N ALA A 16 10.74 -19.79 3.77
CA ALA A 16 10.47 -18.76 4.78
C ALA A 16 11.16 -17.42 4.46
N LEU A 17 12.24 -17.44 3.67
CA LEU A 17 13.02 -16.24 3.31
C LEU A 17 12.42 -15.48 2.12
N THR A 18 11.55 -16.09 1.32
CA THR A 18 10.94 -15.44 0.15
C THR A 18 9.66 -14.70 0.53
N SER A 19 9.78 -13.52 1.13
CA SER A 19 8.66 -12.59 1.26
C SER A 19 8.63 -11.65 0.06
N VAL A 20 7.79 -11.97 -0.94
CA VAL A 20 7.53 -11.07 -2.06
C VAL A 20 6.58 -9.96 -1.59
N ALA A 21 6.93 -8.70 -1.86
CA ALA A 21 6.06 -7.56 -1.57
C ALA A 21 4.74 -7.70 -2.32
N LYS A 22 3.61 -7.63 -1.60
CA LYS A 22 2.30 -7.84 -2.21
C LYS A 22 1.79 -6.54 -2.82
N GLU A 23 1.69 -6.52 -4.14
CA GLU A 23 1.00 -5.45 -4.87
C GLU A 23 -0.53 -5.63 -4.79
N LYS A 24 -1.23 -4.52 -4.55
CA LYS A 24 -2.69 -4.49 -4.47
C LYS A 24 -3.24 -3.22 -5.09
N ALA A 25 -4.25 -3.37 -5.96
CA ALA A 25 -4.93 -2.22 -6.54
C ALA A 25 -5.89 -1.58 -5.54
N ILE A 26 -5.95 -0.25 -5.52
CA ILE A 26 -6.88 0.53 -4.71
C ILE A 26 -7.55 1.60 -5.58
N PRO A 27 -8.90 1.67 -5.63
CA PRO A 27 -9.57 2.68 -6.43
C PRO A 27 -9.45 4.05 -5.75
N CYS A 28 -9.14 5.08 -6.53
CA CYS A 28 -9.34 6.46 -6.10
C CYS A 28 -10.79 6.87 -6.36
N ASP A 29 -11.59 6.97 -5.30
CA ASP A 29 -12.97 7.47 -5.36
C ASP A 29 -13.06 8.76 -4.55
N ASP A 30 -13.69 9.78 -5.12
CA ASP A 30 -13.83 11.09 -4.50
C ASP A 30 -14.87 11.07 -3.37
N LYS A 31 -15.72 10.04 -3.31
CA LYS A 31 -16.81 9.91 -2.33
C LYS A 31 -16.48 8.96 -1.18
N ASN A 32 -15.67 7.94 -1.41
CA ASN A 32 -15.45 6.86 -0.46
C ASN A 32 -13.97 6.74 -0.08
N THR A 33 -13.68 6.83 1.23
CA THR A 33 -12.34 6.57 1.73
C THR A 33 -12.03 5.08 1.73
N ARG A 34 -10.84 4.69 1.26
CA ARG A 34 -10.39 3.30 1.31
C ARG A 34 -9.37 3.10 2.43
N ALA A 35 -9.52 1.98 3.15
CA ALA A 35 -8.62 1.63 4.23
C ALA A 35 -7.25 1.18 3.70
N VAL A 36 -6.19 1.76 4.25
CA VAL A 36 -4.78 1.41 3.98
C VAL A 36 -4.17 0.96 5.30
N LYS A 37 -3.73 -0.29 5.35
CA LYS A 37 -3.11 -0.86 6.54
C LYS A 37 -1.62 -0.60 6.48
N VAL A 38 -1.11 0.24 7.38
CA VAL A 38 0.32 0.56 7.47
C VAL A 38 0.90 -0.24 8.62
N ALA A 39 1.83 -1.15 8.32
CA ALA A 39 2.47 -1.95 9.35
C ALA A 39 3.50 -1.10 10.12
N TYR A 40 3.45 -1.14 11.46
CA TYR A 40 4.43 -0.43 12.28
C TYR A 40 5.86 -0.94 12.00
N GLY A 41 6.81 -0.02 11.84
CA GLY A 41 8.20 -0.34 11.49
C GLY A 41 8.42 -0.74 10.02
N ARG A 42 7.40 -0.65 9.15
CA ARG A 42 7.49 -0.87 7.70
C ARG A 42 6.99 0.35 6.95
N ILE A 43 7.40 0.45 5.69
CA ILE A 43 6.92 1.47 4.75
C ILE A 43 5.83 0.84 3.89
N THR A 44 4.70 1.52 3.77
CA THR A 44 3.68 1.25 2.77
C THR A 44 3.85 2.24 1.63
N THR A 45 3.96 1.75 0.40
CA THR A 45 4.08 2.58 -0.80
C THR A 45 2.73 2.70 -1.49
N ILE A 46 2.26 3.92 -1.71
CA ILE A 46 1.08 4.19 -2.54
C ILE A 46 1.55 4.83 -3.84
N ASN A 47 1.49 4.07 -4.93
CA ASN A 47 1.88 4.50 -6.27
C ASN A 47 0.68 5.11 -7.00
N PHE A 48 0.85 6.35 -7.48
CA PHE A 48 -0.16 7.10 -8.21
C PHE A 48 0.15 7.12 -9.72
N PRO A 49 -0.87 7.26 -10.60
CA PRO A 49 -0.64 7.40 -12.04
C PRO A 49 0.16 8.66 -12.39
N PHE A 50 0.05 9.71 -11.57
CA PHE A 50 0.79 10.96 -11.69
C PHE A 50 1.34 11.36 -10.32
N LYS A 51 2.41 12.16 -10.32
CA LYS A 51 2.97 12.73 -9.10
C LYS A 51 1.90 13.49 -8.31
N PRO A 52 1.69 13.17 -7.01
CA PRO A 52 0.83 13.97 -6.15
C PRO A 52 1.25 15.45 -6.15
N LYS A 53 0.28 16.35 -6.30
CA LYS A 53 0.50 17.80 -6.19
C LYS A 53 0.65 18.20 -4.73
N GLU A 54 -0.20 17.63 -3.88
CA GLU A 54 -0.24 17.93 -2.46
C GLU A 54 -0.74 16.72 -1.67
N VAL A 55 -0.20 16.53 -0.47
CA VAL A 55 -0.64 15.51 0.48
C VAL A 55 -1.00 16.22 1.77
N VAL A 56 -2.26 16.11 2.17
CA VAL A 56 -2.82 16.74 3.36
C VAL A 56 -3.03 15.66 4.41
N PRO A 57 -2.14 15.55 5.41
CA PRO A 57 -2.27 14.58 6.49
C PRO A 57 -3.37 15.01 7.47
N GLY A 58 -4.03 14.04 8.09
CA GLY A 58 -4.87 14.25 9.27
C GLY A 58 -4.03 14.38 10.54
N ARG A 59 -4.21 13.48 11.50
CA ARG A 59 -3.39 13.44 12.72
C ARG A 59 -1.93 13.05 12.39
N MET A 60 -0.99 13.67 13.10
CA MET A 60 0.46 13.45 12.97
C MET A 60 0.93 12.13 13.63
N ILE A 61 0.30 11.02 13.24
CA ILE A 61 0.63 9.66 13.72
C ILE A 61 1.20 8.76 12.61
N PHE A 62 1.27 9.31 11.39
CA PHE A 62 1.95 8.76 10.23
C PHE A 62 2.92 9.81 9.68
N ASP A 63 4.03 9.33 9.14
CA ASP A 63 4.97 10.14 8.36
C ASP A 63 4.78 9.88 6.86
N PHE A 64 5.07 10.90 6.05
CA PHE A 64 4.78 10.92 4.63
C PHE A 64 5.97 11.44 3.83
N LYS A 65 6.38 10.70 2.80
CA LYS A 65 7.43 11.14 1.87
C LYS A 65 7.00 10.91 0.44
N GLN A 66 7.01 11.98 -0.36
CA GLN A 66 6.74 11.90 -1.79
C GLN A 66 8.04 11.66 -2.57
N ILE A 67 8.03 10.65 -3.45
CA ILE A 67 9.13 10.36 -4.38
C ILE A 67 8.53 10.07 -5.74
N LYS A 68 8.69 10.99 -6.70
CA LYS A 68 8.06 10.89 -8.03
C LYS A 68 6.56 10.66 -7.90
N ASN A 69 6.07 9.48 -8.27
CA ASN A 69 4.67 9.07 -8.24
C ASN A 69 4.28 8.33 -6.96
N ASP A 70 5.24 8.05 -6.08
CA ASP A 70 5.04 7.29 -4.87
C ASP A 70 4.82 8.22 -3.68
N LEU A 71 3.83 7.88 -2.86
CA LEU A 71 3.70 8.35 -1.49
C LEU A 71 4.10 7.21 -0.56
N LEU A 72 5.25 7.37 0.09
CA LEU A 72 5.69 6.49 1.15
C LEU A 72 5.01 6.91 2.44
N VAL A 73 4.42 5.94 3.14
CA VAL A 73 3.70 6.13 4.40
C VAL A 73 4.30 5.22 5.46
N SER A 74 4.64 5.80 6.61
CA SER A 74 5.19 5.07 7.77
C SER A 74 4.36 5.35 9.01
N ALA A 75 4.03 4.32 9.79
CA ALA A 75 3.35 4.51 11.07
C ALA A 75 4.34 4.90 12.17
N LEU A 76 4.05 5.99 12.90
CA LEU A 76 4.89 6.48 13.99
C LEU A 76 4.56 5.84 15.34
N HIS A 77 3.37 5.26 15.47
CA HIS A 77 2.89 4.62 16.69
C HIS A 77 2.32 3.24 16.39
N THR A 78 2.38 2.31 17.35
CA THR A 78 1.90 0.92 17.23
C THR A 78 0.39 0.78 17.07
N SER A 79 -0.37 1.85 17.35
CA SER A 79 -1.80 1.94 17.08
C SER A 79 -2.14 3.35 16.62
N GLY A 80 -3.12 3.47 15.75
CA GLY A 80 -3.47 4.75 15.16
C GLY A 80 -4.44 4.59 14.00
N ARG A 81 -5.31 5.58 13.84
CA ARG A 81 -6.16 5.72 12.66
C ARG A 81 -6.30 7.17 12.28
N THR A 82 -6.10 7.52 11.02
CA THR A 82 -6.37 8.87 10.52
C THR A 82 -6.61 8.84 9.03
N ASN A 83 -7.23 9.87 8.49
CA ASN A 83 -7.32 10.08 7.06
C ASN A 83 -6.08 10.81 6.52
N VAL A 84 -5.82 10.59 5.23
CA VAL A 84 -4.96 11.44 4.39
C VAL A 84 -5.72 11.78 3.11
N ILE A 85 -5.61 13.02 2.66
CA ILE A 85 -6.17 13.47 1.38
C ILE A 85 -5.01 13.77 0.44
N VAL A 86 -5.02 13.17 -0.74
CA VAL A 86 -3.99 13.33 -1.75
C VAL A 86 -4.59 14.03 -2.95
N TYR A 87 -4.09 15.22 -3.26
CA TYR A 87 -4.50 15.99 -4.43
C TYR A 87 -3.66 15.59 -5.64
N LEU A 88 -4.34 15.12 -6.65
CA LEU A 88 -3.82 14.91 -8.00
C LEU A 88 -4.20 16.10 -8.88
N GLU A 89 -3.93 16.04 -10.18
CA GLU A 89 -4.11 17.20 -11.05
C GLU A 89 -5.52 17.79 -11.03
N ASN A 90 -6.53 16.93 -11.22
CA ASN A 90 -7.92 17.32 -11.42
C ASN A 90 -8.88 16.63 -10.43
N ARG A 91 -8.36 15.99 -9.38
CA ARG A 91 -9.15 15.24 -8.40
C ARG A 91 -8.39 15.03 -7.10
N ARG A 92 -9.08 14.52 -6.08
CA ARG A 92 -8.49 14.13 -4.79
C ARG A 92 -8.85 12.70 -4.43
N CYS A 93 -7.88 11.96 -3.92
CA CYS A 93 -8.08 10.64 -3.33
C CYS A 93 -8.07 10.76 -1.81
N ALA A 94 -8.96 10.05 -1.13
CA ALA A 94 -8.97 10.01 0.32
C ALA A 94 -8.75 8.58 0.82
N PHE A 95 -7.79 8.44 1.74
CA PHE A 95 -7.45 7.14 2.33
C PHE A 95 -7.59 7.21 3.84
N ASP A 96 -8.07 6.11 4.41
CA ASP A 96 -8.16 5.91 5.86
C ASP A 96 -7.00 5.01 6.29
N LEU A 97 -5.99 5.61 6.89
CA LEU A 97 -4.78 4.94 7.33
C LEU A 97 -5.01 4.31 8.68
N ILE A 98 -4.64 3.04 8.82
CA ILE A 98 -4.79 2.25 10.04
C ILE A 98 -3.45 1.60 10.34
N THR A 99 -2.88 1.87 11.51
CA THR A 99 -1.69 1.13 11.94
C THR A 99 -2.08 -0.29 12.33
N VAL A 100 -1.30 -1.26 11.84
CA VAL A 100 -1.44 -2.67 12.21
C VAL A 100 -0.12 -3.20 12.78
N SER A 101 -0.21 -4.13 13.73
CA SER A 101 0.94 -4.79 14.37
C SER A 101 1.48 -5.98 13.58
N GLY A 102 0.69 -6.49 12.61
CA GLY A 102 1.04 -7.62 11.76
C GLY A 102 1.29 -7.21 10.31
N GLN A 103 0.87 -8.05 9.38
CA GLN A 103 1.01 -7.78 7.94
C GLN A 103 0.11 -6.61 7.50
N GLY A 104 0.75 -5.54 7.03
CA GLY A 104 0.10 -4.40 6.37
C GLY A 104 0.05 -4.55 4.86
N ASP A 105 -0.41 -3.49 4.19
CA ASP A 105 -0.26 -3.34 2.75
C ASP A 105 1.22 -2.95 2.45
N ASP A 106 1.85 -3.61 1.47
CA ASP A 106 3.22 -3.29 1.06
C ASP A 106 3.21 -2.23 -0.05
N ILE A 107 2.63 -2.56 -1.20
CA ILE A 107 2.56 -1.70 -2.37
C ILE A 107 1.10 -1.58 -2.83
N LEU A 108 0.58 -0.37 -2.86
CA LEU A 108 -0.75 -0.04 -3.33
C LEU A 108 -0.68 0.72 -4.65
N ILE A 109 -1.30 0.18 -5.69
CA ILE A 109 -1.39 0.84 -7.00
C ILE A 109 -2.75 1.53 -7.10
N VAL A 110 -2.72 2.85 -7.20
CA VAL A 110 -3.94 3.65 -7.34
C VAL A 110 -4.47 3.51 -8.76
N LYS A 111 -5.68 2.97 -8.89
CA LYS A 111 -6.39 2.87 -10.17
C LYS A 111 -7.45 3.96 -10.28
N ASP A 112 -7.55 4.56 -11.47
CA ASP A 112 -8.68 5.43 -11.77
C ASP A 112 -9.92 4.55 -12.07
N PRO A 113 -11.05 4.74 -11.37
CA PRO A 113 -12.31 4.08 -11.72
C PRO A 113 -12.78 4.35 -13.15
N LYS A 114 -12.33 5.44 -13.79
CA LYS A 114 -12.62 5.72 -15.22
C LYS A 114 -11.85 4.81 -16.17
N ASP A 115 -10.65 4.34 -15.79
CA ASP A 115 -9.84 3.45 -16.63
C ASP A 115 -10.39 2.02 -16.66
N SER A 116 -11.12 1.60 -15.61
CA SER A 116 -11.75 0.27 -15.55
C SER A 116 -12.96 0.07 -16.48
N GLN A 117 -13.43 1.11 -17.17
CA GLN A 117 -14.57 0.99 -18.10
C GLN A 117 -14.18 0.57 -19.53
N TYR A 118 -12.88 0.42 -19.81
CA TYR A 118 -12.38 -0.03 -21.12
C TYR A 118 -11.96 -1.50 -21.08
N GLU A 119 -12.79 -2.38 -20.53
CA GLU A 119 -12.62 -3.82 -20.76
C GLU A 119 -13.10 -4.09 -22.19
N VAL A 120 -12.14 -4.12 -23.12
CA VAL A 120 -12.37 -4.28 -24.55
C VAL A 120 -13.00 -5.67 -24.75
N LYS A 121 -14.30 -5.70 -25.09
CA LYS A 121 -14.90 -6.92 -25.63
C LYS A 121 -14.28 -7.17 -26.99
N PHE A 122 -13.44 -8.19 -27.10
CA PHE A 122 -13.00 -8.69 -28.38
C PHE A 122 -14.20 -9.39 -29.07
N PRO A 123 -14.50 -9.06 -30.33
CA PRO A 123 -15.50 -9.76 -31.13
C PRO A 123 -15.05 -11.20 -31.46
#